data_AF-C1D727-F1
#
_entry.id   AF-C1D727-F1
#
_cell.length_a   1.000
_cell.length_b   1.000
_cell.length_c   1.000
_cell.angle_alpha   90.00
_cell.angle_beta   90.00
_cell.angle_gamma   90.00
#
_symmetry.space_group_name_H-M   'P 1'
#
loop_
_entity.id
_entity.type
_entity.pdbx_description
1 polymer ?
#
loop_
_entity_poly.entity_id
_entity_poly.type
_entity_poly.pdbx_seq_one_letter_code
_entity_poly.pdbx_strand_id
1 'polypeptide(L)'
;MPAITQLRRLQSRLSRLQGIDNDILKAAGFDDILAELDTITDSVEQLRDVMADLAGLDDALRILLLLLHRAEDEPLGAMGLKYLLEPLCGGLSKQTEKLGELI
;
A
#
# COMPACT_ATOMS: atom_id res chain seq x y z
N MET A 1 -1.55 9.96 4.63
CA MET A 1 -2.88 10.34 5.13
C MET A 1 -2.82 10.65 6.62
N PRO A 2 -3.39 11.77 7.09
CA PRO A 2 -3.29 12.18 8.49
C PRO A 2 -4.05 11.26 9.47
N ALA A 3 -5.08 10.56 9.01
CA ALA A 3 -5.94 9.72 9.85
C ALA A 3 -5.22 8.48 10.43
N ILE A 4 -4.48 7.72 9.62
CA ILE A 4 -3.72 6.53 10.07
C ILE A 4 -2.64 6.94 11.09
N THR A 5 -1.93 8.04 10.81
CA THR A 5 -0.91 8.58 11.73
C THR A 5 -1.53 9.03 13.06
N GLN A 6 -2.73 9.59 13.04
CA GLN A 6 -3.48 9.93 14.25
C GLN A 6 -3.92 8.66 15.00
N LEU A 7 -4.35 7.62 14.29
CA LEU A 7 -4.76 6.32 14.84
C LEU A 7 -3.60 5.64 15.58
N ARG A 8 -2.42 5.50 14.94
CA ARG A 8 -1.19 4.99 15.59
C ARG A 8 -0.80 5.79 16.84
N ARG A 9 -0.90 7.13 16.78
CA ARG A 9 -0.60 7.99 17.94
C ARG A 9 -1.58 7.76 19.09
N LEU A 10 -2.86 7.59 18.77
CA LEU A 10 -3.90 7.37 19.77
C LEU A 10 -3.74 5.98 20.40
N GLN A 11 -3.51 4.96 19.58
CA GLN A 11 -3.20 3.61 20.02
C GLN A 11 -1.94 3.55 20.91
N SER A 12 -0.83 4.19 20.51
CA SER A 12 0.40 4.27 21.31
C SER A 12 0.20 4.95 22.68
N ARG A 13 -0.79 5.84 22.79
CA ARG A 13 -1.17 6.44 24.08
C ARG A 13 -2.02 5.51 24.92
N LEU A 14 -2.95 4.79 24.29
CA LEU A 14 -3.84 3.85 24.98
C LEU A 14 -3.13 2.56 25.40
N SER A 15 -2.14 2.09 24.65
CA SER A 15 -1.32 0.92 25.02
C SER A 15 -0.53 1.12 26.31
N ARG A 16 -0.33 2.37 26.76
CA ARG A 16 0.24 2.67 28.08
C ARG A 16 -0.69 2.25 29.23
N LEU A 17 -1.97 2.05 28.94
CA LEU A 17 -2.97 1.60 29.90
C LEU A 17 -3.17 0.07 29.86
N GLN A 18 -2.50 -0.61 28.93
CA GLN A 18 -2.58 -2.06 28.78
C GLN A 18 -2.06 -2.76 30.03
N GLY A 19 -2.76 -3.80 30.49
CA GLY A 19 -2.35 -4.58 31.65
C GLY A 19 -2.41 -3.83 33.00
N ILE A 20 -3.00 -2.64 33.05
CA ILE A 20 -3.31 -1.99 34.34
C ILE A 20 -4.30 -2.87 35.10
N ASP A 21 -4.00 -3.11 36.38
CA ASP A 21 -4.85 -3.90 37.26
C ASP A 21 -6.09 -3.09 37.70
N ASN A 22 -7.03 -2.97 36.76
CA ASN A 22 -8.29 -2.27 36.94
C ASN A 22 -9.44 -3.18 36.47
N ASP A 23 -10.28 -3.57 37.42
CA ASP A 23 -11.39 -4.52 37.19
C ASP A 23 -12.39 -4.03 36.14
N ILE A 24 -12.60 -2.71 36.03
CA ILE A 24 -13.51 -2.11 35.04
C ILE A 24 -12.92 -2.25 33.63
N LEU A 25 -11.62 -1.98 33.45
CA LEU A 25 -10.96 -2.10 32.16
C LEU A 25 -10.86 -3.56 31.70
N LYS A 26 -10.59 -4.48 32.63
CA LYS A 26 -10.59 -5.92 32.35
C LYS A 26 -11.98 -6.43 31.98
N ALA A 27 -13.01 -6.06 32.76
CA ALA A 27 -14.39 -6.44 32.47
C ALA A 27 -14.90 -5.87 31.13
N ALA A 28 -14.36 -4.72 30.71
CA ALA A 28 -14.66 -4.11 29.41
C ALA A 28 -13.85 -4.71 28.25
N GLY A 29 -12.97 -5.68 28.47
CA GLY A 29 -12.15 -6.28 27.41
C GLY A 29 -11.17 -5.29 26.78
N PHE A 30 -10.68 -4.31 27.54
CA PHE A 30 -9.88 -3.21 27.01
C PHE A 30 -8.62 -3.67 26.25
N ASP A 31 -7.91 -4.67 26.78
CA ASP A 31 -6.70 -5.21 26.16
C ASP A 31 -7.02 -5.92 24.83
N ASP A 32 -8.15 -6.64 24.75
CA ASP A 32 -8.60 -7.32 23.52
C ASP A 32 -8.99 -6.29 22.45
N ILE A 33 -9.71 -5.23 22.84
CA ILE A 33 -10.06 -4.11 21.95
C ILE A 33 -8.79 -3.41 21.43
N LEU A 34 -7.76 -3.25 22.26
CA LEU A 34 -6.49 -2.69 21.81
C LEU A 34 -5.77 -3.57 20.81
N ALA A 35 -5.80 -4.89 20.99
CA ALA A 35 -5.21 -5.85 20.05
C ALA A 35 -5.99 -5.88 18.71
N GLU A 36 -7.31 -5.81 18.76
CA GLU A 36 -8.15 -5.72 17.56
C GLU A 36 -7.88 -4.41 16.81
N LEU A 37 -7.77 -3.28 17.52
CA LEU A 37 -7.45 -1.99 16.94
C LEU A 37 -6.06 -1.96 16.28
N ASP A 38 -5.07 -2.64 16.86
CA ASP A 38 -3.73 -2.81 16.25
C ASP A 38 -3.83 -3.54 14.91
N THR A 39 -4.50 -4.70 14.92
CA THR A 39 -4.70 -5.54 13.74
C THR A 39 -5.43 -4.78 12.62
N ILE A 40 -6.46 -4.01 12.96
CA ILE A 40 -7.19 -3.17 12.00
C ILE A 40 -6.29 -2.06 11.47
N THR A 41 -5.48 -1.42 12.32
CA THR A 41 -4.56 -0.35 11.90
C THR A 41 -3.52 -0.88 10.91
N ASP A 42 -2.95 -2.04 11.19
CA ASP A 42 -1.99 -2.72 10.31
C ASP A 42 -2.63 -3.10 8.98
N SER A 43 -3.85 -3.66 9.02
CA SER A 43 -4.60 -4.01 7.80
C SER A 43 -4.90 -2.79 6.92
N VAL A 44 -5.25 -1.66 7.53
CA VAL A 44 -5.50 -0.40 6.82
C VAL A 44 -4.21 0.17 6.21
N GLU A 45 -3.07 0.00 6.88
CA GLU A 45 -1.77 0.39 6.32
C GLU A 45 -1.37 -0.49 5.14
N GLN A 46 -1.57 -1.80 5.24
CA GLN A 46 -1.35 -2.73 4.13
C GLN A 46 -2.24 -2.36 2.92
N LEU A 47 -3.52 -2.08 3.14
CA LEU A 47 -4.42 -1.63 2.07
C LEU A 47 -3.96 -0.32 1.42
N ARG A 48 -3.44 0.62 2.21
CA ARG A 48 -2.87 1.87 1.67
C ARG A 48 -1.67 1.57 0.76
N ASP A 49 -0.79 0.68 1.19
CA ASP A 49 0.42 0.36 0.43
C ASP A 49 0.05 -0.35 -0.88
N VAL A 50 -0.93 -1.27 -0.84
CA VAL A 50 -1.56 -1.87 -2.03
C VAL A 50 -2.13 -0.81 -2.97
N MET A 51 -2.89 0.16 -2.46
CA MET A 51 -3.44 1.24 -3.27
C MET A 51 -2.35 2.10 -3.93
N ALA A 52 -1.23 2.34 -3.23
CA ALA A 52 -0.11 3.08 -3.78
C ALA A 52 0.59 2.29 -4.90
N ASP A 53 0.79 0.98 -4.71
CA ASP A 53 1.36 0.10 -5.72
C ASP A 53 0.45 0.00 -6.97
N LEU A 54 -0.88 -0.13 -6.77
CA LEU A 54 -1.89 -0.10 -7.85
C LEU A 54 -1.90 1.24 -8.62
N ALA A 55 -1.76 2.37 -7.93
CA ALA A 55 -1.69 3.67 -8.60
C ALA A 55 -0.43 3.78 -9.49
N GLY A 56 0.71 3.27 -9.01
CA GLY A 56 1.92 3.22 -9.83
C GLY A 56 1.80 2.28 -11.04
N LEU A 57 1.03 1.19 -10.91
CA LEU A 57 0.69 0.29 -12.01
C LEU A 57 -0.17 1.00 -13.07
N ASP A 58 -1.18 1.77 -12.65
CA ASP A 58 -2.04 2.57 -13.55
C ASP A 58 -1.19 3.59 -14.34
N ASP A 59 -0.29 4.30 -13.67
CA ASP A 59 0.61 5.25 -14.32
C ASP A 59 1.50 4.58 -15.38
N ALA A 60 2.07 3.40 -15.06
CA ALA A 60 2.87 2.62 -16.00
C ALA A 60 2.04 2.16 -17.21
N LEU A 61 0.80 1.69 -17.01
CA LEU A 61 -0.10 1.31 -18.09
C LEU A 61 -0.50 2.49 -18.98
N ARG A 62 -0.71 3.68 -18.40
CA ARG A 62 -0.96 4.90 -19.19
C ARG A 62 0.21 5.27 -20.09
N ILE A 63 1.44 5.15 -19.58
CA ILE A 63 2.65 5.38 -20.38
C ILE A 63 2.73 4.38 -21.53
N LEU A 64 2.47 3.09 -21.27
CA LEU A 64 2.40 2.07 -22.32
C LEU A 64 1.39 2.42 -23.41
N LEU A 65 0.18 2.83 -23.02
CA LEU A 65 -0.86 3.23 -23.97
C LEU A 65 -0.45 4.43 -24.81
N LEU A 66 0.19 5.44 -24.21
CA LEU A 66 0.71 6.60 -24.94
C LEU A 66 1.80 6.20 -25.95
N LEU A 67 2.67 5.27 -25.59
CA LEU A 67 3.72 4.76 -26.47
C LEU A 67 3.14 3.95 -27.64
N LEU A 68 2.14 3.10 -27.36
CA LEU A 68 1.40 2.36 -28.38
C LEU A 68 0.70 3.29 -29.37
N HIS A 69 0.00 4.31 -28.86
CA HIS A 69 -0.68 5.29 -29.70
C HIS A 69 0.32 6.07 -30.56
N ARG A 70 1.46 6.49 -29.99
CA ARG A 70 2.49 7.19 -30.75
C ARG A 70 3.18 6.29 -31.79
N ALA A 71 3.33 5.01 -31.50
CA ALA A 71 3.87 4.03 -32.45
C ALA A 71 2.95 3.81 -33.67
N GLU A 72 1.65 4.06 -33.52
CA GLU A 72 0.66 4.01 -34.61
C GLU A 72 0.86 5.17 -35.59
N ASP A 73 1.16 6.37 -35.08
CA ASP A 73 1.38 7.58 -35.89
C ASP A 73 2.80 7.68 -36.46
N GLU A 74 3.81 7.23 -35.72
CA GLU A 74 5.22 7.28 -36.12
C GLU A 74 5.95 6.02 -35.64
N PRO A 75 6.54 5.21 -36.54
CA PRO A 75 7.20 3.97 -36.15
C PRO A 75 8.37 4.25 -35.20
N LEU A 76 8.16 3.94 -33.93
CA LEU A 76 9.20 4.02 -32.90
C LEU A 76 10.27 2.97 -33.21
N GLY A 77 11.53 3.41 -33.34
CA GLY A 77 12.65 2.51 -33.54
C GLY A 77 12.75 1.48 -32.40
N ALA A 78 13.00 0.22 -32.74
CA ALA A 78 13.02 -0.90 -31.79
C ALA A 78 13.91 -0.66 -30.55
N MET A 79 15.01 0.06 -30.72
CA MET A 79 15.91 0.43 -29.63
C MET A 79 15.29 1.47 -28.68
N GLY A 80 14.60 2.48 -29.22
CA GLY A 80 13.88 3.48 -28.43
C GLY A 80 12.71 2.87 -27.68
N LEU A 81 11.96 1.97 -28.32
CA LEU A 81 10.90 1.20 -27.68
C LEU A 81 11.45 0.36 -26.52
N LYS A 82 12.58 -0.33 -26.73
CA LYS A 82 13.25 -1.11 -25.68
C LYS A 82 13.61 -0.25 -24.47
N TYR A 83 14.26 0.90 -24.66
CA TYR A 83 14.65 1.78 -23.55
C TYR A 83 13.47 2.32 -22.75
N LEU A 84 12.29 2.43 -23.38
CA LEU A 84 11.07 2.90 -22.72
C LEU A 84 10.33 1.77 -21.99
N LEU A 85 10.31 0.57 -22.58
CA LEU A 85 9.59 -0.59 -22.05
C LEU A 85 10.36 -1.32 -20.95
N GLU A 86 11.68 -1.40 -21.02
CA GLU A 86 12.50 -2.15 -20.06
C GLU A 86 12.36 -1.67 -18.60
N PRO A 87 12.48 -0.36 -18.28
CA PRO A 87 12.25 0.12 -16.92
C PRO A 87 10.79 -0.02 -16.48
N LEU A 88 9.85 0.05 -17.43
CA LEU A 88 8.42 -0.05 -17.18
C LEU A 88 8.04 -1.50 -16.83
N CYS A 89 8.52 -2.48 -17.60
CA CYS A 89 8.41 -3.90 -17.27
C CYS A 89 9.06 -4.22 -15.92
N GLY A 90 10.25 -3.69 -15.64
CA GLY A 90 10.91 -3.88 -14.35
C GLY A 90 10.12 -3.29 -13.17
N GLY A 91 9.49 -2.13 -13.37
CA GLY A 91 8.61 -1.50 -12.37
C GLY A 91 7.34 -2.31 -12.12
N LEU A 92 6.66 -2.72 -13.20
CA LEU A 92 5.47 -3.58 -13.13
C LEU A 92 5.77 -4.90 -12.42
N SER A 93 6.85 -5.60 -12.80
CA SER A 93 7.24 -6.87 -12.16
C SER A 93 7.46 -6.73 -10.66
N LYS A 94 8.13 -5.65 -10.21
CA LYS A 94 8.33 -5.39 -8.77
C LYS A 94 7.02 -5.09 -8.05
N GLN A 95 6.10 -4.36 -8.68
CA GLN A 95 4.79 -4.07 -8.09
C GLN A 95 3.92 -5.33 -8.01
N THR A 96 3.96 -6.18 -9.04
CA THR A 96 3.28 -7.47 -9.04
C THR A 96 3.85 -8.43 -8.00
N GLU A 97 5.16 -8.48 -7.82
CA GLU A 97 5.83 -9.29 -6.79
C GLU A 97 5.39 -8.86 -5.38
N LYS A 98 5.43 -7.56 -5.08
CA LYS A 98 4.93 -7.01 -3.80
C LYS A 98 3.46 -7.34 -3.53
N LEU A 99 2.61 -7.24 -4.55
CA LEU A 99 1.20 -7.62 -4.45
C LEU A 99 1.03 -9.12 -4.18
N GLY A 100 1.88 -9.96 -4.77
CA GLY A 100 1.89 -11.40 -4.53
C GLY A 100 2.34 -11.80 -3.14
N GLU A 101 3.24 -11.04 -2.51
CA GLU A 101 3.69 -11.27 -1.13
C GLU A 101 2.63 -10.91 -0.06
N LEU A 102 1.55 -10.24 -0.46
CA LEU A 102 0.46 -9.80 0.42
C LEU A 102 -0.74 -10.77 0.43
N ILE A 103 -0.74 -11.82 -0.40
CA ILE A 103 -1.80 -12.84 -0.54
C ILE A 103 -1.30 -14.16 0.04
#